data_AF-L9WDU4-F1
#
_entry.id   AF-L9WDU4-F1
#
_cell.length_a   1.000
_cell.length_b   1.000
_cell.length_c   1.000
_cell.angle_alpha   90.00
_cell.angle_beta   90.00
_cell.angle_gamma   90.00
#
_symmetry.space_group_name_H-M   'P 1'
#
loop_
_entity.id
_entity.type
_entity.pdbx_description
1 polymer ?
#
loop_
_entity_poly.entity_id
_entity_poly.type
_entity_poly.pdbx_seq_one_letter_code
_entity_poly.pdbx_strand_id
1 'polypeptide(L)' 'MTESDADRDGFREGLESSRGDPRVLAVLNALFSVLFAVMIVQGASLIGALEYRMTTVAGVAVGLFVLTYVMARR' A
#
# COMPACT_ATOMS: atom_id res chain seq x y z
N MET A 1 -31.42 -22.65 14.64
CA MET A 1 -30.09 -22.01 14.56
C MET A 1 -29.11 -23.08 14.16
N THR A 2 -28.57 -22.96 12.96
CA THR A 2 -27.69 -23.96 12.33
C THR A 2 -26.25 -23.67 12.76
N GLU A 3 -25.46 -24.69 13.05
CA GLU A 3 -24.05 -24.59 13.48
C GLU A 3 -23.19 -23.73 12.54
N SER A 4 -23.56 -23.68 11.25
CA SER A 4 -22.95 -22.82 10.22
C SER A 4 -23.14 -21.31 10.42
N ASP A 5 -24.20 -20.85 11.11
CA ASP A 5 -24.39 -19.42 11.38
C ASP A 5 -23.54 -18.99 12.59
N ALA A 6 -23.42 -19.85 13.61
CA ALA A 6 -22.58 -19.59 14.78
C ALA A 6 -21.08 -19.50 14.42
N ASP A 7 -20.61 -20.33 13.48
CA ASP A 7 -19.22 -20.29 13.00
C ASP A 7 -18.94 -18.99 12.22
N ARG A 8 -19.87 -18.57 11.35
CA ARG A 8 -19.76 -17.29 10.61
C ARG A 8 -19.73 -16.07 11.53
N ASP A 9 -20.56 -16.07 12.58
CA ASP A 9 -20.58 -15.00 13.56
C ASP A 9 -19.27 -14.98 14.37
N GLY A 10 -18.74 -16.14 14.76
CA GLY A 10 -17.44 -16.25 15.46
C GLY A 10 -16.25 -15.78 14.62
N PHE A 11 -16.20 -16.10 13.33
CA PHE A 11 -15.17 -15.58 12.41
C PHE A 11 -15.28 -14.06 12.23
N ARG A 12 -16.50 -13.54 12.10
CA ARG A 12 -16.75 -12.10 11.93
C ARG A 12 -16.34 -11.30 13.16
N GLU A 13 -16.69 -11.78 14.35
CA GLU A 13 -16.31 -11.20 15.64
C GLU A 13 -14.77 -11.20 15.81
N GLY A 14 -14.10 -12.28 15.37
CA GLY A 14 -12.64 -12.36 15.33
C GLY A 14 -11.98 -11.32 14.41
N LEU A 15 -12.57 -11.07 13.23
CA LEU A 15 -12.10 -10.05 12.29
C LEU A 15 -12.39 -8.62 12.77
N GLU A 16 -13.54 -8.38 13.39
CA GLU A 16 -13.93 -7.07 13.93
C GLU A 16 -13.12 -6.71 15.19
N SER A 17 -12.70 -7.69 16.00
CA SER A 17 -11.78 -7.45 17.12
C SER A 17 -10.31 -7.25 16.70
N SER A 18 -9.96 -7.68 15.48
CA SER A 18 -8.60 -7.58 14.93
C SER A 18 -8.28 -6.14 14.54
N ARG A 19 -7.82 -5.37 15.52
CA ARG A 19 -7.25 -4.04 15.35
C ARG A 19 -6.00 -4.19 14.47
N GLY A 20 -6.14 -4.00 13.16
CA GLY A 20 -5.11 -4.31 12.16
C GLY A 20 -3.73 -3.75 12.51
N ASP A 21 -2.67 -4.54 12.26
CA ASP A 21 -1.30 -4.16 12.62
C ASP A 21 -0.82 -2.98 11.75
N PRO A 22 -0.49 -1.82 12.36
CA PRO A 22 -0.02 -0.65 11.61
C PRO A 22 1.28 -0.91 10.83
N ARG A 23 2.07 -1.91 11.22
CA ARG A 23 3.30 -2.28 10.51
C ARG A 23 3.00 -2.89 9.15
N VAL A 24 1.95 -3.70 9.05
CA VAL A 24 1.54 -4.33 7.78
C VAL A 24 1.12 -3.26 6.78
N LEU A 25 0.36 -2.25 7.24
CA LEU A 25 -0.03 -1.12 6.41
C LEU A 25 1.19 -0.34 5.89
N ALA A 26 2.20 -0.11 6.74
CA ALA A 26 3.42 0.56 6.33
C ALA A 26 4.21 -0.25 5.29
N VAL A 27 4.37 -1.56 5.49
CA VAL A 27 5.06 -2.44 4.53
C VAL A 27 4.32 -2.47 3.20
N LEU A 28 3.00 -2.62 3.23
CA LEU A 28 2.19 -2.66 2.03
C LEU A 28 2.23 -1.33 1.26
N ASN A 29 2.19 -0.20 1.98
CA ASN A 29 2.39 1.12 1.39
C ASN A 29 3.76 1.24 0.71
N ALA A 30 4.83 0.74 1.33
CA ALA A 30 6.16 0.74 0.73
C ALA A 30 6.20 -0.08 -0.57
N LEU A 31 5.63 -1.29 -0.56
CA LEU A 31 5.55 -2.14 -1.76
C LEU A 31 4.77 -1.46 -2.89
N PHE A 32 3.58 -0.91 -2.59
CA PHE A 32 2.79 -0.20 -3.60
C PHE A 32 3.47 1.06 -4.09
N SER A 33 4.15 1.80 -3.22
CA SER A 33 4.90 3.00 -3.61
C SER A 33 6.03 2.69 -4.57
N VAL A 34 6.76 1.59 -4.35
CA VAL A 34 7.80 1.13 -5.28
C VAL A 34 7.18 0.71 -6.62
N LEU A 35 6.10 -0.08 -6.58
CA LEU A 35 5.42 -0.54 -7.79
C LEU A 35 4.91 0.64 -8.64
N PHE A 36 4.25 1.63 -8.00
CA PHE A 36 3.79 2.83 -8.69
C PHE A 36 4.94 3.70 -9.18
N ALA A 37 6.02 3.84 -8.43
CA ALA A 37 7.18 4.61 -8.86
C ALA A 37 7.81 4.03 -10.13
N VAL A 38 7.95 2.70 -10.22
CA VAL A 38 8.42 2.03 -11.44
C VAL A 38 7.51 2.38 -12.62
N MET A 39 6.18 2.26 -12.45
CA MET A 39 5.22 2.54 -13.51
C MET A 39 5.24 4.01 -13.95
N ILE A 40 5.31 4.95 -13.00
CA ILE A 40 5.36 6.41 -13.26
C ILE A 40 6.67 6.77 -13.97
N VAL A 41 7.81 6.30 -13.47
CA VAL A 41 9.12 6.64 -14.06
C VAL A 41 9.26 6.00 -15.44
N GLN A 42 8.74 4.79 -15.64
CA GLN A 42 8.68 4.16 -16.97
C GLN A 42 7.85 5.01 -17.94
N GLY A 43 6.63 5.41 -17.56
CA GLY A 43 5.77 6.27 -18.38
C GLY A 43 6.40 7.64 -18.66
N ALA A 44 6.98 8.28 -17.65
CA ALA A 44 7.66 9.55 -17.77
C ALA A 44 8.92 9.46 -18.66
N SER A 45 9.62 8.33 -18.63
CA SER A 45 10.76 8.08 -19.51
C SER A 45 10.37 7.96 -20.98
N LEU A 46 9.17 7.47 -21.30
CA LEU A 46 8.69 7.39 -22.69
C LEU A 46 8.50 8.76 -23.34
N ILE A 47 8.11 9.76 -22.53
CA ILE A 47 7.91 11.15 -22.98
C ILE A 47 9.14 12.05 -22.72
N GLY A 48 10.24 11.48 -22.23
CA GLY A 48 11.47 12.22 -21.93
C GLY A 48 11.40 13.15 -20.72
N ALA A 49 10.39 13.00 -19.85
CA ALA A 49 10.21 13.86 -18.68
C ALA A 49 11.12 13.47 -17.49
N LEU A 50 11.43 12.17 -17.36
CA LEU A 50 12.32 11.65 -16.32
C LEU A 50 13.26 10.59 -16.90
N GLU A 51 14.51 10.57 -16.42
CA GLU A 51 15.45 9.49 -16.74
C GLU A 51 15.11 8.23 -15.91
N TYR A 52 15.00 7.08 -16.59
CA TYR A 52 14.78 5.78 -15.93
C TYR A 52 16.07 5.30 -15.24
N ARG A 53 16.25 5.76 -14.00
CA ARG A 53 17.39 5.40 -13.12
C ARG A 53 16.89 4.94 -11.76
N MET A 54 17.61 4.03 -11.11
CA MET A 54 17.27 3.53 -9.76
C MET A 54 17.07 4.66 -8.74
N THR A 55 17.90 5.70 -8.79
CA THR A 55 17.80 6.86 -7.89
C THR A 55 16.50 7.66 -8.11
N THR A 56 16.08 7.84 -9.37
CA THR A 56 14.82 8.52 -9.72
C THR A 56 13.63 7.72 -9.22
N VAL A 57 13.62 6.41 -9.47
CA VAL A 57 12.57 5.50 -8.98
C VAL A 57 12.49 5.52 -7.46
N ALA A 58 13.63 5.44 -6.76
CA ALA A 58 13.67 5.52 -5.31
C ALA A 58 13.13 6.85 -4.79
N GLY A 59 13.50 7.98 -5.41
CA GLY A 59 12.98 9.30 -5.05
C GLY A 59 11.47 9.42 -5.21
N VAL A 60 10.92 8.95 -6.34
CA VAL A 60 9.46 8.93 -6.58
C VAL A 60 8.76 8.00 -5.58
N ALA A 61 9.32 6.81 -5.32
CA ALA A 61 8.75 5.86 -4.37
C ALA A 61 8.69 6.43 -2.95
N VAL A 62 9.75 7.09 -2.49
CA VAL A 62 9.77 7.76 -1.19
C VAL A 62 8.73 8.88 -1.13
N GLY A 63 8.60 9.68 -2.20
CA GLY A 63 7.59 10.72 -2.30
C GLY A 63 6.16 10.17 -2.17
N LEU A 64 5.85 9.10 -2.92
CA LEU A 64 4.55 8.41 -2.84
C LEU A 64 4.29 7.79 -1.48
N PHE A 65 5.31 7.17 -0.88
CA PHE A 65 5.19 6.56 0.44
C PHE A 65 4.82 7.59 1.49
N VAL A 66 5.54 8.72 1.52
CA VAL A 66 5.30 9.82 2.46
C VAL A 66 3.92 10.44 2.21
N LEU A 67 3.56 10.68 0.95
CA LEU A 67 2.25 11.23 0.60
C LEU A 67 1.11 10.35 1.11
N THR A 68 1.16 9.05 0.82
CA THR A 68 0.15 8.09 1.26
C THR A 68 0.13 7.97 2.78
N TYR A 69 1.29 7.95 3.43
CA TYR A 69 1.40 7.88 4.89
C TYR A 69 0.77 9.10 5.57
N VAL A 70 1.02 10.30 5.05
CA VAL A 70 0.40 11.54 5.56
C VAL A 70 -1.11 11.53 5.34
N MET A 71 -1.56 11.08 4.17
CA MET A 71 -2.99 11.04 3.84
C MET A 71 -3.74 10.02 4.71
N ALA A 72 -3.16 8.85 4.95
CA ALA A 72 -3.76 7.80 5.78
C ALA A 72 -3.77 8.14 7.28
N ARG A 73 -2.93 9.09 7.72
CA ARG A 73 -2.85 9.54 9.11
C ARG A 73 -3.75 10.76 9.40
N ARG A 74 -4.35 11.38 8.39
CA ARG A 74 -5.33 12.45 8.52
C ARG A 74 -6.74 11.89 8.57
#